data_AF-A0A3D5R5P1-F1
#
_entry.id   AF-A0A3D5R5P1-F1
#
_cell.length_a   1.000
_cell.length_b   1.000
_cell.length_c   1.000
_cell.angle_alpha   90.00
_cell.angle_beta   90.00
_cell.angle_gamma   90.00
#
_symmetry.space_group_name_H-M   'P 1'
#
loop_
_entity.id
_entity.type
_entity.pdbx_description
1 polymer ?
#
loop_
_entity_poly.entity_id
_entity_poly.type
_entity_poly.pdbx_seq_one_letter_code
_entity_poly.pdbx_strand_id
1 'polypeptide(L)' 'LEEWDQNKDYDRLGFDEKHIKILGKNVRKMDVPVRTGRNIAMIVEVAAMSIRQKILGYNIEDEYNKRFENFNKKKKS' A
#
# COMPACT_ATOMS: atom_id res chain seq x y z
N LEU A 1 -0.76 -2.07 13.22
CA LEU A 1 0.72 -2.02 13.23
C LEU A 1 1.18 -3.41 13.59
N GLU A 2 2.11 -3.96 12.82
CA GLU A 2 2.66 -5.29 13.07
C GLU A 2 4.17 -5.18 13.19
N GLU A 3 4.76 -5.93 14.12
CA GLU A 3 6.21 -6.05 14.21
C GLU A 3 6.75 -6.71 12.92
N TRP A 4 7.90 -6.25 12.45
CA TRP A 4 8.49 -6.80 11.23
C TRP A 4 8.87 -8.27 11.40
N ASP A 5 8.30 -9.14 10.58
CA ASP A 5 8.71 -10.55 10.44
C ASP A 5 9.40 -10.79 9.09
N GLN A 6 10.55 -11.46 9.09
CA GLN A 6 11.27 -11.81 7.85
C GLN A 6 10.60 -12.95 7.07
N ASN A 7 9.80 -13.79 7.74
CA ASN A 7 9.15 -14.95 7.15
C ASN A 7 7.76 -14.63 6.57
N LYS A 8 7.28 -13.40 6.76
CA LYS A 8 5.96 -12.96 6.31
C LYS A 8 6.06 -12.14 5.04
N ASP A 9 5.30 -12.53 4.02
CA ASP A 9 5.14 -11.70 2.83
C ASP A 9 4.17 -10.56 3.11
N TYR A 10 4.73 -9.35 3.12
CA TYR A 10 3.97 -8.11 3.16
C TYR A 10 3.69 -7.63 1.74
N ASP A 11 2.49 -7.13 1.51
CA ASP A 11 2.17 -6.45 0.26
C ASP A 11 3.04 -5.20 0.13
N ARG A 12 3.85 -5.17 -0.94
CA ARG A 12 4.81 -4.10 -1.22
C ARG A 12 4.26 -3.03 -2.15
N LEU A 13 3.19 -3.35 -2.87
CA LEU A 13 2.59 -2.48 -3.89
C LEU A 13 1.31 -1.83 -3.39
N GLY A 14 0.64 -2.43 -2.40
CA GLY A 14 -0.58 -1.89 -1.82
C GLY A 14 -1.78 -2.05 -2.76
N PHE A 15 -1.76 -3.06 -3.62
CA PHE A 15 -2.80 -3.33 -4.61
C PHE A 15 -3.95 -4.13 -3.98
N ASP A 16 -3.63 -5.02 -3.04
CA ASP A 16 -4.65 -5.81 -2.36
C ASP A 16 -5.47 -4.98 -1.37
N GLU A 17 -6.79 -4.98 -1.56
CA GLU A 17 -7.73 -4.36 -0.62
C GLU A 17 -8.17 -5.35 0.47
N LYS A 18 -7.53 -5.26 1.63
CA LYS A 18 -7.95 -6.02 2.81
C LYS A 18 -9.07 -5.31 3.55
N HIS A 19 -10.00 -6.09 4.09
CA HIS A 19 -11.11 -5.62 4.91
C HIS A 19 -11.18 -6.40 6.21
N ILE A 20 -11.62 -5.75 7.28
CA ILE A 20 -11.93 -6.34 8.57
C ILE A 20 -13.39 -6.04 8.92
N LYS A 21 -14.07 -7.02 9.51
CA LYS A 21 -15.46 -6.85 9.95
C LYS A 21 -15.48 -6.29 11.37
N ILE A 22 -16.04 -5.11 11.54
CA ILE A 22 -16.23 -4.45 12.84
C ILE A 22 -17.71 -4.14 12.99
N LEU A 23 -18.36 -4.69 14.02
CA LEU A 23 -19.79 -4.49 14.30
C LEU A 23 -20.70 -4.77 13.08
N GLY A 24 -20.38 -5.82 12.32
CA GLY A 24 -21.15 -6.18 11.13
C GLY A 24 -20.78 -5.42 9.85
N LYS A 25 -19.97 -4.36 9.93
CA LYS A 25 -19.55 -3.54 8.79
C LYS A 25 -18.16 -3.91 8.31
N ASN A 26 -17.96 -3.92 7.00
CA ASN A 26 -16.63 -4.11 6.40
C ASN A 26 -15.88 -2.78 6.42
N VAL A 27 -14.75 -2.75 7.13
CA VAL A 27 -13.85 -1.61 7.25
C VAL A 27 -12.55 -1.95 6.55
N ARG A 28 -12.01 -1.03 5.75
CA ARG A 28 -10.71 -1.21 5.08
C ARG A 28 -9.60 -1.39 6.12
N LYS A 29 -8.70 -2.35 5.88
CA LYS A 29 -7.56 -2.68 6.73
C LYS A 29 -6.27 -2.58 5.93
N MET A 30 -5.24 -1.99 6.51
CA MET A 30 -3.88 -1.98 5.96
C MET A 30 -2.91 -2.49 7.03
N ASP A 31 -2.10 -3.46 6.67
CA ASP A 31 -1.05 -4.01 7.53
C ASP A 31 0.28 -3.35 7.17
N VAL A 32 0.73 -2.43 8.03
CA VAL A 32 2.00 -1.73 7.84
C VAL A 32 3.03 -2.29 8.81
N PRO A 33 4.12 -2.88 8.31
CA PRO A 33 5.17 -3.40 9.18
C PRO A 33 5.99 -2.23 9.73
N VAL A 34 6.25 -2.25 11.04
CA VAL A 34 7.06 -1.22 11.71
C VAL A 34 8.42 -1.78 12.12
N ARG A 35 9.44 -0.94 11.99
CA ARG A 35 10.77 -1.17 12.55
C ARG A 35 11.17 0.03 13.40
N THR A 36 11.92 -0.21 14.47
CA THR A 36 12.50 0.85 15.30
C THR A 36 13.40 1.75 14.45
N GLY A 37 13.37 3.06 14.73
CA GLY A 37 14.09 4.08 13.95
C GLY A 37 13.32 4.70 12.77
N ARG A 38 12.02 4.40 12.60
CA ARG A 38 11.15 5.05 11.60
C ARG A 38 10.10 5.94 12.27
N ASN A 39 9.73 7.04 11.61
CA ASN A 39 8.69 7.95 12.08
C ASN A 39 7.30 7.36 11.80
N ILE A 40 6.65 6.85 12.85
CA ILE A 40 5.34 6.21 12.76
C ILE A 40 4.24 7.20 12.34
N ALA A 41 4.30 8.45 12.82
CA ALA A 41 3.29 9.46 12.49
C ALA A 41 3.26 9.75 10.98
N MET A 42 4.43 9.91 10.38
CA MET A 42 4.57 10.11 8.93
C MET A 42 4.04 8.91 8.13
N ILE A 43 4.31 7.68 8.59
CA ILE A 43 3.81 6.46 7.94
C ILE A 43 2.28 6.43 7.95
N VAL A 44 1.66 6.78 9.08
CA VAL A 44 0.19 6.83 9.21
C VAL A 44 -0.41 7.91 8.31
N GLU A 45 0.22 9.08 8.22
CA GLU A 45 -0.22 10.17 7.35
C GLU A 45 -0.22 9.76 5.88
N VAL A 46 0.89 9.17 5.40
CA VAL A 46 1.01 8.70 4.02
C VAL A 46 -0.02 7.60 3.71
N ALA A 47 -0.24 6.68 4.65
CA ALA A 47 -1.26 5.65 4.52
C ALA A 47 -2.67 6.25 4.38
N ALA A 48 -3.01 7.25 5.21
CA ALA A 48 -4.29 7.94 5.14
C ALA A 48 -4.48 8.69 3.81
N MET A 49 -3.42 9.36 3.31
CA MET A 49 -3.43 10.02 2.00
C MET A 49 -3.67 9.02 0.86
N SER A 50 -3.00 7.87 0.90
CA SER A 50 -3.17 6.81 -0.11
C SER A 50 -4.60 6.28 -0.13
N ILE A 51 -5.20 6.01 1.03
CA ILE A 51 -6.60 5.59 1.14
C ILE A 51 -7.53 6.65 0.53
N ARG A 52 -7.30 7.94 0.84
CA ARG A 52 -8.09 9.04 0.27
C ARG A 52 -7.98 9.08 -1.26
N GLN A 53 -6.78 8.90 -1.83
CA GLN A 53 -6.59 8.86 -3.29
C GLN A 53 -7.37 7.72 -3.95
N LYS A 54 -7.36 6.52 -3.34
CA LYS A 54 -8.15 5.39 -3.82
C LYS A 54 -9.66 5.70 -3.81
N ILE A 55 -10.17 6.33 -2.74
CA ILE A 55 -11.58 6.75 -2.65
C ILE A 55 -11.94 7.76 -3.75
N LEU A 56 -11.00 8.64 -4.11
CA LEU A 56 -11.17 9.62 -5.20
C LEU A 56 -11.06 8.99 -6.61
N GLY A 57 -10.90 7.67 -6.72
CA GLY A 57 -10.86 6.96 -8.00
C GLY A 57 -9.49 6.95 -8.68
N TYR A 58 -8.41 7.29 -7.96
CA TYR A 58 -7.07 7.20 -8.51
C TYR A 58 -6.59 5.75 -8.54
N ASN A 59 -6.50 5.15 -9.73
CA ASN A 59 -5.99 3.80 -9.91
C ASN A 59 -4.46 3.79 -9.97
N ILE A 60 -3.83 3.56 -8.82
CA ILE A 60 -2.37 3.49 -8.67
C ILE A 60 -1.80 2.28 -9.44
N GLU A 61 -2.56 1.18 -9.55
CA GLU A 61 -2.12 -0.04 -10.24
C GLU A 61 -1.90 0.21 -11.72
N ASP A 62 -2.87 0.82 -12.39
CA ASP A 62 -2.79 1.14 -13.81
C ASP A 62 -1.65 2.12 -14.09
N GLU A 63 -1.50 3.14 -13.25
CA GLU A 63 -0.43 4.13 -13.41
C GLU A 63 0.95 3.51 -13.19
N TYR A 64 1.07 2.63 -12.19
CA TYR A 64 2.30 1.89 -11.92
C TYR A 64 2.67 1.00 -13.11
N ASN A 65 1.72 0.20 -13.61
CA ASN A 65 1.93 -0.70 -14.74
C ASN A 65 2.35 0.06 -16.00
N LYS A 66 1.69 1.18 -16.32
CA LYS A 66 2.08 2.06 -17.44
C LYS A 66 3.53 2.55 -17.31
N ARG A 67 3.93 3.00 -16.12
CA ARG A 67 5.31 3.46 -15.87
C ARG A 67 6.32 2.33 -15.95
N PHE A 68 5.96 1.16 -15.45
CA PHE A 68 6.80 -0.04 -15.47
C PHE A 68 7.05 -0.53 -16.90
N GLU A 69 6.02 -0.59 -17.74
CA GLU A 69 6.16 -0.93 -19.16
C GLU A 69 7.06 0.07 -19.90
N ASN A 70 6.87 1.37 -19.65
CA ASN A 70 7.70 2.41 -20.26
C ASN A 70 9.17 2.30 -19.82
N PHE A 71 9.42 1.98 -18.55
CA PHE A 71 10.76 1.73 -18.04
C PHE A 71 11.43 0.53 -18.74
N ASN A 72 10.69 -0.57 -18.90
CA ASN A 72 11.19 -1.78 -19.57
C ASN A 72 11.46 -1.56 -21.06
N LYS A 73 10.65 -0.73 -21.74
CA LYS A 73 10.90 -0.33 -23.14
C LYS A 73 12.19 0.47 -23.28
N LYS A 74 12.47 1.41 -22.36
CA LYS A 74 13.72 2.20 -22.34
C LYS A 74 14.98 1.37 -22.09
N LYS A 75 14.88 0.29 -21.31
CA LYS A 75 16.02 -0.62 -21.04
C LYS A 75 16.37 -1.55 -22.20
N LYS A 76 15.45 -1.76 -23.15
CA LYS A 76 15.65 -2.62 -24.32
C LYS A 76 16.15 -1.86 -25.56
N SER A 77 16.17 -0.52 -25.50
CA SER A 77 16.80 0.36 -26.49
C SER A 77 18.19 0.76 -26.03
#